data_AF-A0AA42CG94-F1
#
_entry.id   AF-A0AA42CG94-F1
#
_cell.length_a   1.000
_cell.length_b   1.000
_cell.length_c   1.000
_cell.angle_alpha   90.00
_cell.angle_beta   90.00
_cell.angle_gamma   90.00
#
_symmetry.space_group_name_H-M   'P 1'
#
loop_
_entity.id
_entity.type
_entity.pdbx_description
1 polymer ?
#
loop_
_entity_poly.entity_id
_entity_poly.type
_entity_poly.pdbx_seq_one_letter_code
_entity_poly.pdbx_strand_id
1 'polypeptide(L)'
;MPNQTLRYAPGGLADAVASEAPGAGTAKSSGEGSRVWVLRDGQPVPLSVVPGLDDETYTDVVKGDLHPGDPIIVAEERSPTGSQSGLAQPRL
;
A
#
# COMPACT_ATOMS: atom_id res chain seq x y z
N MET A 1 -7.69 5.98 12.69
CA MET A 1 -6.47 6.42 11.98
C MET A 1 -6.70 6.25 10.48
N PRO A 2 -7.00 7.34 9.74
CA PRO A 2 -7.49 7.30 8.35
C PRO A 2 -6.38 7.34 7.29
N ASN A 3 -5.15 7.75 7.67
CA ASN A 3 -3.98 7.80 6.77
C ASN A 3 -3.33 6.43 6.49
N GLN A 4 -4.03 5.33 6.75
CA GLN A 4 -3.52 3.97 6.59
C GLN A 4 -3.25 3.65 5.12
N THR A 5 -4.10 4.10 4.21
CA THR A 5 -3.91 3.92 2.75
C THR A 5 -2.64 4.61 2.24
N LEU A 6 -2.29 5.77 2.81
CA LEU A 6 -1.09 6.52 2.39
C LEU A 6 0.22 5.82 2.76
N ARG A 7 0.18 4.98 3.80
CA ARG A 7 1.32 4.19 4.26
C ARG A 7 1.30 2.76 3.72
N TYR A 8 0.17 2.35 3.17
CA TYR A 8 -0.03 1.00 2.70
C TYR A 8 0.83 0.73 1.46
N ALA A 9 1.70 -0.27 1.58
CA ALA A 9 2.47 -0.83 0.49
C ALA A 9 2.15 -2.33 0.42
N PRO A 10 1.57 -2.83 -0.68
CA PRO A 10 1.23 -4.24 -0.80
C PRO A 10 2.48 -5.11 -0.68
N GLY A 11 2.43 -6.13 0.18
CA GLY A 11 3.61 -6.90 0.57
C GLY A 11 4.35 -7.58 -0.59
N GLY A 12 3.64 -7.95 -1.65
CA GLY A 12 4.24 -8.54 -2.86
C GLY A 12 4.91 -7.53 -3.81
N LEU A 13 4.60 -6.23 -3.69
CA LEU A 13 5.15 -5.17 -4.54
C LEU A 13 6.18 -4.30 -3.81
N ALA A 14 6.06 -4.18 -2.48
CA ALA A 14 6.99 -3.43 -1.62
C ALA A 14 8.42 -3.99 -1.68
N ASP A 15 8.56 -5.31 -1.82
CA ASP A 15 9.84 -6.01 -1.94
C ASP A 15 10.48 -5.82 -3.33
N ALA A 16 9.63 -5.75 -4.38
CA ALA A 16 10.05 -5.47 -5.75
C ALA A 16 10.54 -4.01 -5.92
N VAL A 17 9.82 -3.03 -5.37
CA VAL A 17 10.25 -1.61 -5.44
C VAL A 17 11.46 -1.29 -4.56
N ALA A 18 11.75 -2.09 -3.53
CA ALA A 18 12.97 -1.97 -2.73
C ALA A 18 14.21 -2.55 -3.44
N SER A 19 13.99 -3.52 -4.35
CA SER A 19 15.05 -4.21 -5.10
C SER A 19 15.40 -3.53 -6.43
N GLU A 20 14.61 -2.55 -6.88
CA GLU A 20 14.89 -1.76 -8.08
C GLU A 20 15.55 -0.41 -7.75
N ALA A 21 16.86 -0.35 -7.89
CA ALA A 21 17.63 0.89 -7.97
C ALA A 21 18.51 0.87 -9.23
N PRO A 22 18.95 2.01 -9.80
CA PRO A 22 18.29 3.30 -10.00
C PRO A 22 18.10 3.55 -11.52
N GLY A 23 16.87 3.80 -11.98
CA GLY A 23 16.64 4.01 -13.41
C GLY A 23 15.22 4.34 -13.87
N ALA A 24 14.23 4.20 -13.00
CA ALA A 24 12.88 4.69 -13.23
C ALA A 24 12.32 5.27 -11.93
N GLY A 25 12.46 6.59 -11.76
CA GLY A 25 11.66 7.39 -10.83
C GLY A 25 11.64 6.94 -9.37
N THR A 26 12.80 6.78 -8.73
CA THR A 26 12.87 6.79 -7.27
C THR A 26 12.54 8.21 -6.80
N ALA A 27 11.27 8.49 -6.48
CA ALA A 27 10.91 9.66 -5.69
C ALA A 27 11.44 9.44 -4.27
N LYS A 28 12.73 9.73 -4.11
CA LYS A 28 13.40 9.83 -2.81
C LYS A 28 12.71 10.96 -2.06
N SER A 29 12.22 10.63 -0.87
CA SER A 29 11.66 11.51 0.13
C SER A 29 12.32 12.89 0.18
N SER A 30 11.60 13.92 -0.29
CA SER A 30 11.57 15.29 0.23
C SER A 30 10.78 16.19 -0.75
N GLY A 31 9.44 16.15 -0.71
CA GLY A 31 8.59 17.17 -1.34
C GLY A 31 7.54 16.72 -2.38
N GLU A 32 7.46 15.43 -2.70
CA GLU A 32 6.57 14.90 -3.76
C GLU A 32 5.45 14.00 -3.17
N GLY A 33 4.25 14.11 -3.74
CA GLY A 33 2.96 13.74 -3.11
C GLY A 33 2.80 12.32 -2.55
N SER A 34 1.82 12.17 -1.65
CA SER A 34 1.39 10.87 -1.15
C SER A 34 0.82 9.99 -2.27
N ARG A 35 0.58 8.70 -2.00
CA ARG A 35 0.06 7.77 -3.00
C ARG A 35 -1.09 6.94 -2.42
N VAL A 36 -2.05 6.62 -3.28
CA VAL A 36 -3.12 5.65 -3.02
C VAL A 36 -3.06 4.54 -4.06
N TRP A 37 -3.69 3.41 -3.76
CA TRP A 37 -3.78 2.28 -4.68
C TRP A 37 -5.21 2.11 -5.14
N VAL A 38 -5.43 2.07 -6.44
CA VAL A 38 -6.73 1.73 -7.04
C VAL A 38 -6.69 0.33 -7.64
N LEU A 39 -7.81 -0.36 -7.64
CA LEU A 39 -7.93 -1.67 -8.26
C LEU A 39 -8.39 -1.53 -9.72
N ARG A 40 -7.53 -1.85 -10.69
CA ARG A 40 -7.88 -1.84 -12.11
C ARG A 40 -7.56 -3.21 -12.70
N ASP A 41 -8.54 -3.83 -13.36
CA ASP A 41 -8.40 -5.15 -13.97
C ASP A 41 -7.82 -6.22 -13.02
N GLY A 42 -8.26 -6.16 -11.74
CA GLY A 42 -7.80 -7.05 -10.67
C GLY A 42 -6.39 -6.78 -10.14
N GLN A 43 -5.75 -5.70 -10.57
CA GLN A 43 -4.37 -5.34 -10.21
C GLN A 43 -4.32 -4.01 -9.43
N PRO A 44 -3.53 -3.93 -8.34
CA PRO A 44 -3.26 -2.66 -7.66
C PRO A 44 -2.43 -1.71 -8.54
N VAL A 45 -2.97 -0.54 -8.83
CA VAL A 45 -2.30 0.52 -9.60
C VAL A 45 -2.05 1.73 -8.69
N PRO A 46 -0.80 2.22 -8.60
CA PRO A 46 -0.48 3.36 -7.75
C PRO A 46 -0.85 4.69 -8.41
N LEU A 47 -1.58 5.54 -7.69
CA LEU A 47 -1.88 6.92 -8.10
C LEU A 47 -1.31 7.92 -7.11
N SER A 48 -0.59 8.93 -7.63
CA SER A 48 -0.07 10.03 -6.82
C SER A 48 -1.17 11.03 -6.49
N VAL A 49 -1.21 11.47 -5.23
CA VAL A 49 -2.17 12.42 -4.67
C VAL A 49 -1.47 13.44 -3.77
N VAL A 50 -2.12 14.58 -3.55
CA VAL A 50 -1.73 15.56 -2.54
C VAL A 50 -2.82 15.57 -1.46
N PRO A 51 -2.53 15.14 -0.23
CA PRO A 51 -3.48 15.21 0.87
C PRO A 51 -3.66 16.66 1.34
N GLY A 52 -4.87 16.98 1.82
CA GLY A 52 -5.26 18.26 2.38
C GLY A 52 -5.48 18.17 3.90
N LEU A 53 -6.65 18.65 4.36
CA LEU A 53 -7.05 18.59 5.76
C LEU A 53 -7.32 17.15 6.21
N ASP A 54 -7.14 16.90 7.50
CA ASP A 54 -7.44 15.63 8.16
C ASP A 54 -8.25 15.92 9.42
N ASP A 55 -9.41 15.26 9.55
CA ASP A 55 -10.33 15.42 10.68
C ASP A 55 -10.45 14.11 11.49
N GLU A 56 -9.32 13.41 11.68
CA GLU A 56 -9.17 12.11 12.38
C GLU A 56 -9.94 10.91 11.80
N THR A 57 -10.94 11.17 10.96
CA THR A 57 -11.80 10.19 10.30
C THR A 57 -11.55 10.16 8.79
N TYR A 58 -11.23 11.31 8.20
CA TYR A 58 -11.02 11.47 6.76
C TYR A 58 -9.86 12.42 6.48
N THR A 59 -9.16 12.18 5.37
CA THR A 59 -8.18 13.09 4.80
C THR A 59 -8.66 13.55 3.43
N ASP A 60 -8.67 14.85 3.18
CA ASP A 60 -9.00 15.42 1.87
C ASP A 60 -7.92 15.11 0.84
N VAL A 61 -8.31 14.98 -0.42
CA VAL A 61 -7.37 14.94 -1.56
C VAL A 61 -7.58 16.20 -2.39
N VAL A 62 -6.59 17.10 -2.36
CA VAL A 62 -6.69 18.42 -3.01
C VAL A 62 -6.13 18.45 -4.42
N LYS A 63 -5.37 17.42 -4.83
CA LYS A 63 -4.82 17.24 -6.17
C LYS A 63 -4.45 15.78 -6.42
N GLY A 64 -4.50 15.34 -7.67
CA GLY A 64 -4.07 14.01 -8.09
C GLY A 64 -4.87 13.52 -9.30
N ASP A 65 -4.63 12.27 -9.68
CA ASP A 65 -5.39 11.58 -10.75
C ASP A 65 -6.49 10.66 -10.19
N LEU A 66 -6.88 10.88 -8.93
CA LEU A 66 -7.93 10.12 -8.27
C LEU A 66 -9.30 10.76 -8.57
N HIS A 67 -10.23 9.97 -9.09
CA HIS A 67 -11.55 10.43 -9.50
C HIS A 67 -12.66 9.77 -8.66
N PRO A 68 -13.82 10.43 -8.48
CA PRO A 68 -14.97 9.80 -7.85
C PRO A 68 -15.37 8.51 -8.56
N GLY A 69 -15.52 7.43 -7.80
CA GLY A 69 -15.87 6.11 -8.33
C GLY A 69 -14.67 5.19 -8.59
N ASP A 70 -13.42 5.69 -8.52
CA ASP A 70 -12.24 4.82 -8.54
C ASP A 70 -12.28 3.87 -7.33
N PRO A 71 -12.13 2.54 -7.53
CA PRO A 71 -12.11 1.58 -6.43
C PRO A 71 -10.77 1.63 -5.69
N ILE A 72 -10.73 2.30 -4.54
CA ILE A 72 -9.52 2.42 -3.71
C ILE A 72 -9.35 1.20 -2.81
N ILE A 73 -8.11 0.73 -2.69
CA ILE A 73 -7.72 -0.32 -1.74
C ILE A 73 -7.44 0.33 -0.38
N VAL A 74 -8.18 -0.08 0.66
CA VAL A 74 -8.05 0.45 2.03
C VAL A 74 -7.45 -0.55 3.02
N ALA A 75 -7.36 -1.83 2.65
CA ALA A 75 -6.71 -2.89 3.41
C ALA A 75 -6.36 -4.09 2.51
N GLU A 76 -5.41 -4.92 2.93
CA GLU A 76 -5.22 -6.29 2.43
C GLU A 76 -5.32 -7.29 3.58
N GLU A 77 -5.85 -8.47 3.30
CA GLU A 77 -5.78 -9.60 4.21
C GLU A 77 -4.73 -10.58 3.66
N ARG A 78 -3.70 -10.87 4.45
CA ARG A 78 -2.78 -11.97 4.17
C ARG A 78 -3.20 -13.16 5.00
N SER A 79 -3.59 -14.26 4.35
CA SER A 79 -3.76 -15.52 5.05
C SER A 79 -2.38 -15.95 5.60
N PRO A 80 -2.26 -16.30 6.89
CA PRO A 80 -1.02 -16.87 7.40
C PRO A 80 -0.80 -18.19 6.68
N THR A 81 0.21 -18.26 5.80
CA THR A 81 0.72 -19.53 5.30
C THR A 81 1.20 -20.32 6.51
N GLY A 82 0.46 -21.38 6.85
CA GLY A 82 0.73 -22.19 8.03
C GLY A 82 2.18 -22.69 8.05
N SER A 83 2.90 -22.34 9.10
CA SER A 83 4.15 -23.01 9.46
C SER A 83 3.84 -24.45 9.86
N GLN A 84 3.70 -25.36 8.89
CA GLN A 84 3.85 -26.79 9.16
C GLN A 84 5.35 -27.10 9.32
N SER A 85 5.84 -27.08 10.56
CA SER A 85 7.04 -27.79 11.03
C SER A 85 7.22 -27.53 12.53
N GLY A 86 7.13 -28.48 13.46
CA GLY A 86 6.86 -29.90 13.34
C GLY A 86 6.18 -30.39 14.61
N LEU A 87 5.51 -31.53 14.49
CA LEU A 87 5.04 -32.31 15.61
C LEU A 87 6.24 -32.61 16.53
N ALA A 88 6.30 -31.97 17.70
CA ALA A 88 7.20 -32.37 18.77
C ALA A 88 6.82 -33.81 19.17
N GLN A 89 7.62 -34.78 18.72
CA GLN A 89 7.44 -36.17 19.11
C GLN A 89 7.67 -36.29 20.63
N PRO A 90 6.76 -36.92 21.39
CA PRO A 90 6.99 -37.16 22.81
C PRO A 90 8.18 -38.11 22.97
N ARG A 91 9.15 -37.74 23.80
CA ARG A 91 10.20 -38.66 24.27
C ARG A 91 9.67 -39.31 25.55
N LEU A 92 9.72 -40.65 25.57
CA LEU A 92 9.34 -41.53 26.69
C LEU A 92 10.21 -41.28 27.93
#